data_AF-A0A7Y0G6X6-F1
#
_entry.id   AF-A0A7Y0G6X6-F1
#
_cell.length_a   1.000
_cell.length_b   1.000
_cell.length_c   1.000
_cell.angle_alpha   90.00
_cell.angle_beta   90.00
_cell.angle_gamma   90.00
#
_symmetry.space_group_name_H-M   'P 1'
#
loop_
_entity.id
_entity.type
_entity.pdbx_description
1 polymer ?
#
loop_
_entity_poly.entity_id
_entity_poly.type
_entity_poly.pdbx_seq_one_letter_code
_entity_poly.pdbx_strand_id
1 'polypeptide(L)'
;ITAGMGPWETFWVFFYGFATYGNAGFMREQVCKYMCPYARVQSAMFDKDTLIVTYDEARGEPRGSRSKKADPQALNLGSCIDCTLCVQVCPTGIDIRKGLQYECISCAACIDVCDTVMDKMNYPRGLIRYSTQNAVAQGWGKGPLLRRVFRPRVLVYSAVLIAITVALFTSLALRASFKVDVVRDRASLARIVSGGKIENVYRLQVMNATEITQKYRIAASGLPGLALVGEGLISVDATDARWVPVTLQLPYEGAKAGSHEIHFEIEAINSPGRVTEKSVFLVPR
;
A
#
# COMPACT_ATOMS: atom_id res chain seq x y z
N ILE A 1 30.45 -10.82 -3.78
CA ILE A 1 29.03 -10.71 -4.20
C ILE A 1 28.88 -11.58 -5.44
N THR A 2 28.54 -12.86 -5.26
CA THR A 2 28.21 -13.75 -6.38
C THR A 2 26.85 -13.31 -6.93
N ALA A 3 26.83 -12.72 -8.12
CA ALA A 3 25.60 -12.41 -8.84
C ALA A 3 24.95 -13.72 -9.36
N GLY A 4 24.47 -14.54 -8.42
CA GLY A 4 23.75 -15.78 -8.72
C GLY A 4 22.26 -15.51 -8.84
N MET A 5 21.84 -14.77 -9.87
CA MET A 5 20.41 -14.73 -10.21
C MET A 5 20.09 -16.02 -10.96
N GLY A 6 19.10 -16.77 -10.49
CA GLY A 6 18.60 -17.93 -11.22
C GLY A 6 17.89 -17.51 -12.51
N PRO A 7 17.57 -18.48 -13.40
CA PRO A 7 16.87 -18.19 -14.66
C PRO A 7 15.51 -17.51 -14.46
N TRP A 8 14.81 -17.85 -13.37
CA TRP A 8 13.49 -17.31 -13.06
C TRP A 8 13.55 -15.85 -12.61
N GLU A 9 14.45 -15.53 -11.70
CA GLU A 9 14.70 -14.17 -11.23
C GLU A 9 15.15 -13.28 -12.40
N THR A 10 16.07 -13.79 -13.22
CA THR A 10 16.57 -13.10 -14.41
C THR A 10 15.43 -12.79 -15.39
N PHE A 11 14.56 -13.76 -15.67
CA PHE A 11 13.39 -13.55 -16.54
C PHE A 11 12.50 -12.42 -16.03
N TRP A 12 12.10 -12.45 -14.75
CA TRP A 12 11.19 -11.43 -14.20
C TRP A 12 11.81 -10.05 -14.15
N VAL A 13 13.10 -9.96 -13.84
CA VAL A 13 13.84 -8.68 -13.86
C VAL A 13 13.81 -8.07 -15.26
N PHE A 14 14.16 -8.83 -16.29
CA PHE A 14 14.14 -8.33 -17.67
C PHE A 14 12.71 -8.09 -18.19
N PHE A 15 11.75 -8.95 -17.85
CA PHE A 15 10.36 -8.79 -18.24
C PHE A 15 9.76 -7.50 -17.66
N TYR A 16 9.86 -7.30 -16.33
CA TYR A 16 9.35 -6.09 -15.71
C TYR A 16 10.16 -4.85 -16.10
N GLY A 17 11.47 -4.97 -16.30
CA GLY A 17 12.31 -3.89 -16.82
C GLY A 17 11.86 -3.46 -18.22
N PHE A 18 11.71 -4.41 -19.14
CA PHE A 18 11.20 -4.17 -20.50
C PHE A 18 9.78 -3.61 -20.47
N ALA A 19 8.87 -4.19 -19.68
CA ALA A 19 7.51 -3.70 -19.56
C ALA A 19 7.48 -2.27 -19.00
N THR A 20 8.30 -1.96 -18.00
CA THR A 20 8.38 -0.62 -17.42
C THR A 20 8.93 0.39 -18.42
N TYR A 21 10.02 0.06 -19.11
CA TYR A 21 10.60 0.93 -20.13
C TYR A 21 9.68 1.10 -21.34
N GLY A 22 9.07 0.02 -21.82
CA GLY A 22 8.13 0.04 -22.93
C GLY A 22 6.89 0.86 -22.62
N ASN A 23 6.27 0.65 -21.45
CA ASN A 23 5.07 1.36 -21.04
C ASN A 23 5.36 2.82 -20.69
N ALA A 24 6.22 3.08 -19.70
CA ALA A 24 6.43 4.42 -19.16
C ALA A 24 7.42 5.25 -20.00
N GLY A 25 8.44 4.62 -20.59
CA GLY A 25 9.50 5.29 -21.32
C GLY A 25 9.17 5.55 -22.78
N PHE A 26 8.74 4.51 -23.51
CA PHE A 26 8.47 4.56 -24.95
C PHE A 26 7.04 4.96 -25.29
N MET A 27 6.04 4.25 -24.76
CA MET A 27 4.62 4.50 -25.05
C MET A 27 4.06 5.73 -24.31
N ARG A 28 4.62 6.08 -23.15
CA ARG A 28 4.33 7.31 -22.39
C ARG A 28 2.83 7.59 -22.27
N GLU A 29 2.35 8.67 -22.88
CA GLU A 29 0.97 9.14 -22.79
C GLU A 29 -0.04 8.21 -23.47
N GLN A 30 0.40 7.36 -24.40
CA GLN A 30 -0.47 6.38 -25.06
C GLN A 30 -1.04 5.38 -24.05
N VAL A 31 -0.23 4.99 -23.05
CA VAL A 31 -0.68 4.13 -21.96
C VAL A 31 -1.77 4.85 -21.17
N CYS A 32 -1.56 6.12 -20.81
CA CYS A 32 -2.53 6.91 -20.06
C CYS A 32 -3.85 7.14 -20.82
N LYS A 33 -3.80 7.32 -22.15
CA LYS A 33 -4.99 7.57 -22.98
C LYS A 33 -5.81 6.32 -23.27
N TYR A 34 -5.14 5.22 -23.61
CA TYR A 34 -5.82 4.05 -24.22
C TYR A 34 -5.82 2.81 -23.33
N MET A 35 -4.78 2.60 -22.52
CA MET A 35 -4.64 1.37 -21.73
C MET A 35 -5.09 1.55 -20.28
N CYS A 36 -4.76 2.69 -19.69
CA CYS A 36 -4.96 2.92 -18.26
C CYS A 36 -6.41 3.30 -17.98
N PRO A 37 -7.19 2.48 -17.25
CA PRO A 37 -8.54 2.85 -16.86
C PRO A 37 -8.56 3.99 -15.83
N TYR A 38 -7.40 4.29 -15.21
CA TYR A 38 -7.28 5.27 -14.14
C TYR A 38 -7.80 6.65 -14.54
N ALA A 39 -7.48 7.16 -15.72
CA ALA A 39 -7.92 8.48 -16.16
C ALA A 39 -9.46 8.60 -16.18
N ARG A 40 -10.16 7.51 -16.52
CA ARG A 40 -11.64 7.45 -16.54
C ARG A 40 -12.23 7.29 -15.14
N VAL A 41 -11.60 6.48 -14.29
CA VAL A 41 -12.03 6.34 -12.89
C VAL A 41 -11.80 7.63 -12.12
N GLN A 42 -10.66 8.28 -12.35
CA GLN A 42 -10.28 9.54 -11.74
C GLN A 42 -11.24 10.67 -12.14
N SER A 43 -11.62 10.76 -13.42
CA SER A 43 -12.60 11.77 -13.86
C SER A 43 -13.97 11.57 -13.23
N ALA A 44 -14.39 10.32 -12.94
CA ALA A 44 -15.60 10.03 -12.19
C ALA A 44 -15.51 10.40 -10.69
N MET A 45 -14.30 10.46 -10.13
CA MET A 45 -14.05 10.89 -8.74
C MET A 45 -13.96 12.42 -8.60
N PHE A 46 -13.85 13.16 -9.69
CA PHE A 46 -13.78 14.62 -9.65
C PHE A 46 -15.12 15.25 -9.31
N ASP A 47 -15.08 16.27 -8.46
CA ASP A 47 -16.22 17.13 -8.17
C ASP A 47 -15.90 18.58 -8.59
N LYS A 48 -16.90 19.46 -8.53
CA LYS A 48 -16.75 20.88 -8.94
C LYS A 48 -15.76 21.67 -8.06
N ASP A 49 -15.36 21.10 -6.93
CA ASP A 49 -14.41 21.64 -5.97
C ASP A 49 -13.07 20.88 -5.99
N THR A 50 -12.84 20.00 -6.97
CA THR A 50 -11.53 19.38 -7.21
C THR A 50 -10.62 20.39 -7.89
N LEU A 51 -9.40 20.52 -7.37
CA LEU A 51 -8.37 21.39 -7.93
C LEU A 51 -7.79 20.74 -9.19
N ILE A 52 -8.05 21.35 -10.34
CA ILE A 52 -7.59 20.89 -11.66
C ILE A 52 -7.05 22.06 -12.47
N VAL A 53 -6.28 21.76 -13.52
CA VAL A 53 -5.92 22.79 -14.51
C VAL A 53 -7.20 23.24 -15.21
N THR A 54 -7.54 24.52 -15.12
CA THR A 54 -8.81 25.09 -15.59
C THR A 54 -8.56 26.34 -16.42
N TYR A 55 -9.29 26.46 -17.54
CA TYR A 55 -9.38 27.69 -18.34
C TYR A 55 -10.48 28.61 -17.77
N ASP A 56 -10.16 29.88 -17.59
CA ASP A 56 -11.10 30.92 -17.14
C ASP A 56 -11.95 31.41 -18.30
N GLU A 57 -13.08 30.73 -18.52
CA GLU A 57 -14.00 31.01 -19.62
C GLU A 57 -14.60 32.42 -19.54
N ALA A 58 -15.00 32.86 -18.34
CA ALA A 58 -15.57 34.19 -18.12
C ALA A 58 -14.59 35.32 -18.46
N ARG A 59 -13.29 35.11 -18.21
CA ARG A 59 -12.23 36.06 -18.56
C ARG A 59 -11.77 35.92 -20.01
N GLY A 60 -11.78 34.71 -20.55
CA GLY A 60 -11.18 34.37 -21.83
C GLY A 60 -12.09 34.60 -23.04
N GLU A 61 -13.40 34.43 -22.87
CA GLU A 61 -14.38 34.48 -23.95
C GLU A 61 -15.10 35.84 -24.06
N PRO A 62 -15.56 36.24 -25.27
CA PRO A 62 -15.32 35.56 -26.54
C PRO A 62 -13.86 35.74 -26.98
N ARG A 63 -13.22 34.63 -27.35
CA ARG A 63 -11.82 34.62 -27.81
C ARG A 63 -11.71 35.19 -29.22
N GLY A 64 -10.56 35.77 -29.54
CA GLY A 64 -10.31 36.26 -30.90
C GLY A 64 -8.89 36.79 -31.13
N SER A 65 -8.44 36.67 -32.37
CA SER A 65 -7.15 37.20 -32.83
C SER A 65 -7.19 38.73 -32.88
N ARG A 66 -6.10 39.37 -32.46
CA ARG A 66 -5.97 40.83 -32.45
C ARG A 66 -4.51 41.26 -32.37
N SER A 67 -4.25 42.51 -32.75
CA SER A 67 -2.93 43.11 -32.55
C SER A 67 -2.67 43.42 -31.07
N LYS A 68 -1.40 43.48 -30.66
CA LYS A 68 -1.00 43.87 -29.30
C LYS A 68 -1.45 45.29 -28.90
N LYS A 69 -1.69 46.17 -29.87
CA LYS A 69 -2.11 47.55 -29.65
C LYS A 69 -3.64 47.73 -29.64
N ALA A 70 -4.39 46.68 -29.98
CA ALA A 70 -5.84 46.75 -30.01
C ALA A 70 -6.40 46.72 -28.59
N ASP A 71 -7.40 47.56 -28.32
CA ASP A 71 -8.15 47.50 -27.07
C ASP A 71 -9.16 46.32 -27.13
N PRO A 72 -9.05 45.32 -26.23
CA PRO A 72 -10.00 44.22 -26.15
C PRO A 72 -11.43 44.64 -25.90
N GLN A 73 -11.64 45.70 -25.11
CA GLN A 73 -12.98 46.16 -24.75
C GLN A 73 -13.67 46.78 -25.96
N ALA A 74 -12.96 47.59 -26.74
CA ALA A 74 -13.46 48.14 -27.99
C ALA A 74 -13.85 47.07 -29.03
N LEU A 75 -13.22 45.89 -28.97
CA LEU A 75 -13.48 44.77 -29.89
C LEU A 75 -14.47 43.73 -29.33
N ASN A 76 -14.99 43.92 -28.11
CA ASN A 76 -15.82 42.94 -27.39
C ASN A 76 -15.14 41.56 -27.29
N LEU A 77 -13.83 41.50 -27.04
CA LEU A 77 -13.08 40.25 -26.93
C LEU A 77 -12.56 40.03 -25.50
N GLY A 78 -12.65 38.80 -25.00
CA GLY A 78 -12.05 38.38 -23.73
C GLY A 78 -10.52 38.31 -23.78
N SER A 79 -9.84 37.83 -22.74
CA SER A 79 -8.36 37.82 -22.66
C SER A 79 -7.69 36.76 -23.56
N CYS A 80 -8.44 35.77 -24.08
CA CYS A 80 -7.88 34.71 -24.93
C CYS A 80 -7.68 35.19 -26.38
N ILE A 81 -6.44 35.21 -26.86
CA ILE A 81 -6.10 35.68 -28.21
C ILE A 81 -6.22 34.61 -29.31
N ASP A 82 -6.77 33.44 -28.97
CA ASP A 82 -6.96 32.30 -29.88
C ASP A 82 -5.68 31.78 -30.59
N CYS A 83 -4.53 31.88 -29.94
CA CYS A 83 -3.23 31.46 -30.52
C CYS A 83 -3.01 29.94 -30.63
N THR A 84 -3.84 29.12 -29.98
CA THR A 84 -3.74 27.64 -29.92
C THR A 84 -2.47 27.04 -29.29
N LEU A 85 -1.53 27.86 -28.79
CA LEU A 85 -0.27 27.37 -28.20
C LEU A 85 -0.49 26.40 -27.01
N CYS A 86 -1.54 26.62 -26.21
CA CYS A 86 -1.91 25.71 -25.12
C CYS A 86 -2.31 24.30 -25.59
N VAL A 87 -2.83 24.17 -26.81
CA VAL A 87 -3.16 22.89 -27.45
C VAL A 87 -1.90 22.23 -28.00
N GLN A 88 -1.02 23.03 -28.64
CA GLN A 88 0.22 22.54 -29.25
C GLN A 88 1.22 22.00 -28.22
N VAL A 89 1.32 22.63 -27.05
CA VAL A 89 2.20 22.17 -25.97
C VAL A 89 1.62 20.99 -25.19
N CYS A 90 0.33 20.68 -25.39
CA CYS A 90 -0.32 19.63 -24.64
C CYS A 90 0.17 18.25 -25.13
N PRO A 91 0.84 17.45 -24.28
CA PRO A 91 1.32 16.13 -24.69
C PRO A 91 0.15 15.17 -25.00
N THR A 92 -1.03 15.43 -24.46
CA THR A 92 -2.22 14.65 -24.74
C THR A 92 -3.07 15.18 -25.90
N GLY A 93 -2.76 16.37 -26.43
CA GLY A 93 -3.45 16.97 -27.58
C GLY A 93 -4.86 17.49 -27.28
N ILE A 94 -5.19 17.71 -26.00
CA ILE A 94 -6.48 18.26 -25.60
C ILE A 94 -6.55 19.77 -25.80
N ASP A 95 -7.77 20.29 -25.97
CA ASP A 95 -8.02 21.72 -25.97
C ASP A 95 -8.65 22.13 -24.64
N ILE A 96 -7.80 22.63 -23.72
CA ILE A 96 -8.20 23.05 -22.38
C ILE A 96 -9.31 24.12 -22.37
N ARG A 97 -9.51 24.83 -23.49
CA ARG A 97 -10.57 25.83 -23.67
C ARG A 97 -11.94 25.20 -23.88
N LYS A 98 -12.03 23.88 -24.04
CA LYS A 98 -13.28 23.09 -24.10
C LYS A 98 -13.67 22.51 -22.73
N GLY A 99 -12.95 22.89 -21.66
CA GLY A 99 -13.20 22.43 -20.30
C GLY A 99 -12.41 21.19 -19.93
N LEU A 100 -12.88 20.48 -18.91
CA LEU A 100 -12.23 19.29 -18.39
C LEU A 100 -12.37 18.12 -19.38
N GLN A 101 -11.23 17.61 -19.84
CA GLN A 101 -11.12 16.40 -20.66
C GLN A 101 -10.36 15.33 -19.86
N TYR A 102 -10.82 14.08 -19.88
CA TYR A 102 -10.26 13.01 -19.03
C TYR A 102 -8.83 12.63 -19.43
N GLU A 103 -8.40 12.99 -20.64
CA GLU A 103 -7.03 12.81 -21.12
C GLU A 103 -6.05 13.85 -20.54
N CYS A 104 -6.52 14.83 -19.75
CA CYS A 104 -5.64 15.78 -19.09
C CYS A 104 -4.80 15.10 -18.00
N ILE A 105 -3.47 15.13 -18.15
CA ILE A 105 -2.53 14.60 -17.14
C ILE A 105 -2.05 15.65 -16.13
N SER A 106 -2.65 16.84 -16.14
CA SER A 106 -2.32 17.95 -15.21
C SER A 106 -0.83 18.34 -15.15
N CYS A 107 -0.10 18.28 -16.29
CA CYS A 107 1.33 18.62 -16.35
C CYS A 107 1.66 20.13 -16.36
N ALA A 108 0.64 21.00 -16.34
CA ALA A 108 0.76 22.46 -16.34
C ALA A 108 1.45 23.14 -17.55
N ALA A 109 1.93 22.41 -18.56
CA ALA A 109 2.58 23.01 -19.73
C ALA A 109 1.72 24.08 -20.45
N CYS A 110 0.39 23.89 -20.46
CA CYS A 110 -0.54 24.86 -21.03
C CYS A 110 -0.66 26.16 -20.21
N ILE A 111 -0.38 26.13 -18.90
CA ILE A 111 -0.32 27.32 -18.03
C ILE A 111 0.89 28.15 -18.43
N ASP A 112 2.08 27.53 -18.47
CA ASP A 112 3.35 28.22 -18.71
C ASP A 112 3.39 28.93 -20.08
N VAL A 113 2.94 28.23 -21.13
CA VAL A 113 2.90 28.82 -22.47
C VAL A 113 1.85 29.94 -22.56
N CYS A 114 0.72 29.81 -21.85
CA CYS A 114 -0.34 30.80 -21.86
C CYS A 114 0.07 32.06 -21.10
N ASP A 115 0.71 31.92 -19.94
CA ASP A 115 1.24 33.06 -19.19
C ASP A 115 2.32 33.82 -19.98
N THR A 116 3.16 33.11 -20.74
CA THR A 116 4.11 33.75 -21.66
C THR A 116 3.40 34.60 -22.73
N VAL A 117 2.23 34.15 -23.22
CA VAL A 117 1.41 34.92 -24.16
C VAL A 117 0.74 36.12 -23.46
N MET A 118 0.20 35.93 -22.25
CA MET A 118 -0.41 37.01 -21.47
C MET A 118 0.60 38.12 -21.19
N ASP A 119 1.83 37.77 -20.80
CA ASP A 119 2.91 38.73 -20.59
C ASP A 119 3.25 39.51 -21.87
N LYS A 120 3.32 38.82 -23.01
CA LYS A 120 3.57 39.47 -24.32
C LYS A 120 2.45 40.44 -24.70
N MET A 121 1.21 40.15 -24.33
CA MET A 121 0.04 41.01 -24.55
C MET A 121 -0.15 42.07 -23.46
N ASN A 122 0.65 42.04 -22.39
CA ASN A 122 0.50 42.86 -21.19
C ASN A 122 -0.85 42.65 -20.47
N TYR A 123 -1.32 41.40 -20.42
CA TYR A 123 -2.52 40.99 -19.68
C TYR A 123 -2.15 40.28 -18.37
N PRO A 124 -3.04 40.28 -17.36
CA PRO A 124 -2.84 39.52 -16.14
C PRO A 124 -2.67 38.03 -16.44
N ARG A 125 -1.70 37.38 -15.79
CA ARG A 125 -1.48 35.93 -15.84
C ARG A 125 -2.67 35.12 -15.30
N GLY A 126 -2.61 33.80 -15.47
CA GLY A 126 -3.58 32.86 -14.91
C GLY A 126 -4.87 32.77 -15.70
N LEU A 127 -4.82 32.92 -17.04
CA LEU A 127 -5.96 32.62 -17.91
C LEU A 127 -6.28 31.13 -17.86
N ILE A 128 -5.22 30.31 -17.82
CA ILE A 128 -5.26 28.91 -17.45
C ILE A 128 -4.52 28.81 -16.12
N ARG A 129 -5.10 28.17 -15.11
CA ARG A 129 -4.52 28.05 -13.76
C ARG A 129 -5.03 26.81 -13.04
N TYR A 130 -4.33 26.40 -11.98
CA TYR A 130 -4.90 25.48 -11.02
C TYR A 130 -6.02 26.16 -10.25
N SER A 131 -7.24 25.67 -10.45
CA SER A 131 -8.45 26.18 -9.78
C SER A 131 -9.50 25.08 -9.75
N THR A 132 -10.59 25.32 -9.03
CA THR A 132 -11.79 24.48 -9.11
C THR A 132 -12.78 25.10 -10.11
N GLN A 133 -13.67 24.29 -10.67
CA GLN A 133 -14.72 24.78 -11.57
C GLN A 133 -15.61 25.82 -10.86
N ASN A 134 -15.98 25.56 -9.61
CA ASN A 134 -16.75 26.52 -8.80
C ASN A 134 -15.98 27.82 -8.56
N ALA A 135 -14.68 27.75 -8.28
CA ALA A 135 -13.88 28.93 -8.00
C ALA A 135 -13.72 29.83 -9.24
N VAL A 136 -13.61 29.25 -10.42
CA VAL A 136 -13.61 30.02 -11.68
C VAL A 136 -14.99 30.60 -11.94
N ALA A 137 -16.05 29.78 -11.88
CA ALA A 137 -17.41 30.23 -12.17
C ALA A 137 -17.92 31.33 -11.21
N GLN A 138 -17.48 31.32 -9.96
CA GLN A 138 -17.91 32.29 -8.93
C GLN A 138 -16.86 33.38 -8.66
N GLY A 139 -15.74 33.39 -9.38
CA GLY A 139 -14.67 34.38 -9.18
C GLY A 139 -14.03 34.34 -7.78
N TRP A 140 -13.92 33.16 -7.17
CA TRP A 140 -13.38 33.02 -5.82
C TRP A 140 -11.88 33.34 -5.77
N GLY A 141 -11.49 34.13 -4.76
CA GLY A 141 -10.09 34.31 -4.38
C GLY A 141 -9.52 33.12 -3.59
N LYS A 142 -8.25 33.25 -3.16
CA LYS A 142 -7.52 32.20 -2.43
C LYS A 142 -8.18 31.80 -1.08
N GLY A 143 -8.82 32.74 -0.39
CA GLY A 143 -9.45 32.50 0.91
C GLY A 143 -10.61 31.50 0.86
N PRO A 144 -11.67 31.75 0.06
CA PRO A 144 -12.77 30.81 -0.13
C PRO A 144 -12.32 29.43 -0.63
N LEU A 145 -11.31 29.40 -1.52
CA LEU A 145 -10.72 28.16 -2.02
C LEU A 145 -10.13 27.31 -0.88
N LEU A 146 -9.35 27.91 0.02
CA LEU A 146 -8.77 27.23 1.19
C LEU A 146 -9.84 26.72 2.15
N ARG A 147 -10.92 27.48 2.38
CA ARG A 147 -12.05 27.02 3.21
C ARG A 147 -12.70 25.77 2.62
N ARG A 148 -12.76 25.66 1.29
CA ARG A 148 -13.37 24.52 0.60
C ARG A 148 -12.53 23.25 0.64
N VAL A 149 -11.26 23.34 1.03
CA VAL A 149 -10.41 22.17 1.33
C VAL A 149 -10.95 21.42 2.55
N PHE A 150 -11.42 22.14 3.58
CA PHE A 150 -11.97 21.56 4.82
C PHE A 150 -13.44 21.16 4.72
N ARG A 151 -13.91 20.75 3.54
CA ARG A 151 -15.31 20.31 3.34
C ARG A 151 -15.57 18.95 4.00
N PRO A 152 -16.81 18.65 4.43
CA PRO A 152 -17.13 17.42 5.16
C PRO A 152 -16.63 16.14 4.49
N ARG A 153 -16.75 16.04 3.16
CA ARG A 153 -16.28 14.88 2.40
C ARG A 153 -14.78 14.63 2.54
N VAL A 154 -13.96 15.69 2.50
CA VAL A 154 -12.50 15.61 2.65
C VAL A 154 -12.14 15.24 4.09
N LEU A 155 -12.84 15.82 5.07
CA LEU A 155 -12.64 15.49 6.48
C LEU A 155 -12.93 14.01 6.77
N VAL A 156 -14.02 13.47 6.22
CA VAL A 156 -14.36 12.04 6.38
C VAL A 156 -13.28 11.15 5.77
N TYR A 157 -12.88 11.39 4.52
CA TYR A 157 -11.83 10.57 3.89
C TYR A 157 -10.48 10.70 4.61
N SER A 158 -10.13 11.90 5.09
CA SER A 158 -8.90 12.12 5.86
C SER A 158 -8.95 11.37 7.19
N ALA A 159 -10.09 11.40 7.90
CA ALA A 159 -10.27 10.67 9.14
C ALA A 159 -10.14 9.15 8.94
N VAL A 160 -10.76 8.60 7.89
CA VAL A 160 -10.64 7.17 7.55
C VAL A 160 -9.19 6.80 7.23
N LEU A 161 -8.51 7.62 6.40
CA LEU A 161 -7.11 7.38 6.06
C LEU A 161 -6.20 7.43 7.29
N ILE A 162 -6.39 8.41 8.18
CA ILE A 162 -5.67 8.52 9.44
C ILE A 162 -5.94 7.29 10.31
N ALA A 163 -7.19 6.85 10.44
CA ALA A 163 -7.54 5.67 11.23
C ALA A 163 -6.86 4.39 10.70
N ILE A 164 -6.86 4.16 9.39
CA ILE A 164 -6.18 3.01 8.76
C ILE A 164 -4.67 3.11 8.97
N THR A 165 -4.09 4.30 8.81
CA THR A 165 -2.66 4.55 8.99
C THR A 165 -2.24 4.27 10.44
N VAL A 166 -2.98 4.79 11.42
CA VAL A 166 -2.76 4.53 12.84
C VAL A 166 -2.91 3.04 13.15
N ALA A 167 -3.93 2.37 12.61
CA ALA A 167 -4.11 0.94 12.79
C ALA A 167 -2.94 0.12 12.21
N LEU A 168 -2.43 0.49 11.03
CA LEU A 168 -1.26 -0.14 10.41
C LEU A 168 -0.01 0.02 11.28
N PHE A 169 0.30 1.24 11.72
CA PHE A 169 1.48 1.49 12.56
C PHE A 169 1.36 0.84 13.94
N THR A 170 0.16 0.82 14.51
CA THR A 170 -0.10 0.13 15.78
C THR A 170 0.07 -1.38 15.62
N SER A 171 -0.47 -1.96 14.54
CA SER A 171 -0.30 -3.38 14.21
C SER A 171 1.17 -3.75 14.01
N LEU A 172 1.94 -2.89 13.34
CA LEU A 172 3.37 -3.09 13.14
C LEU A 172 4.17 -2.97 14.45
N ALA A 173 3.82 -2.02 15.31
CA ALA A 173 4.48 -1.82 16.61
C ALA A 173 4.15 -2.92 17.63
N LEU A 174 2.93 -3.46 17.59
CA LEU A 174 2.48 -4.56 18.45
C LEU A 174 2.74 -5.94 17.85
N ARG A 175 3.39 -6.01 16.69
CA ARG A 175 3.69 -7.28 16.01
C ARG A 175 4.53 -8.18 16.93
N ALA A 176 4.05 -9.40 17.16
CA ALA A 176 4.80 -10.41 17.90
C ALA A 176 6.17 -10.68 17.23
N SER A 177 7.22 -10.74 18.05
CA SER A 177 8.60 -10.95 17.58
C SER A 177 8.86 -12.36 17.02
N PHE A 178 7.95 -13.30 17.28
CA PHE A 178 8.02 -14.67 16.77
C PHE A 178 6.63 -15.29 16.67
N LYS A 179 6.50 -16.30 15.80
CA LYS A 179 5.29 -17.11 15.61
C LYS A 179 5.63 -18.57 15.79
N VAL A 180 4.75 -19.33 16.42
CA VAL A 180 4.90 -20.79 16.57
C VAL A 180 3.65 -21.47 16.07
N ASP A 181 3.79 -22.46 15.19
CA ASP A 181 2.70 -23.33 14.76
C ASP A 181 2.98 -24.76 15.25
N VAL A 182 2.03 -25.37 15.97
CA VAL A 182 2.15 -26.74 16.49
C VAL A 182 1.48 -27.72 15.52
N VAL A 183 2.24 -28.65 14.97
CA VAL A 183 1.71 -29.73 14.13
C VAL A 183 1.97 -31.07 14.81
N ARG A 184 0.90 -31.75 15.25
CA ARG A 184 1.02 -33.13 15.74
C ARG A 184 1.34 -34.08 14.59
N ASP A 185 2.34 -34.94 14.78
CA ASP A 185 2.66 -35.95 13.77
C ASP A 185 1.54 -37.00 13.75
N ARG A 186 0.82 -37.09 12.63
CA ARG A 186 -0.32 -38.02 12.48
C ARG A 186 0.14 -39.45 12.21
N ALA A 187 1.39 -39.65 11.78
CA ALA A 187 1.92 -40.96 11.43
C ALA A 187 2.47 -41.70 12.66
N SER A 188 2.93 -40.98 13.70
CA SER A 188 3.35 -41.59 14.96
C SER A 188 2.16 -41.68 15.93
N LEU A 189 1.57 -42.87 16.06
CA LEU A 189 0.63 -43.16 17.13
C LEU A 189 1.34 -43.10 18.49
N ALA A 190 0.59 -42.80 19.55
CA ALA A 190 1.10 -42.79 20.91
C ALA A 190 1.71 -44.16 21.24
N ARG A 191 3.00 -44.18 21.60
CA ARG A 191 3.75 -45.41 21.86
C ARG A 191 4.15 -45.51 23.31
N ILE A 192 4.19 -46.72 23.84
CA ILE A 192 4.71 -46.99 25.19
C ILE A 192 6.20 -47.23 25.06
N VAL A 193 6.99 -46.41 25.75
CA VAL A 193 8.46 -46.47 25.75
C VAL A 193 8.94 -47.21 27.00
N SER A 194 10.18 -47.73 26.96
CA SER A 194 10.83 -48.39 28.10
C SER A 194 10.76 -47.50 29.35
N GLY A 195 10.15 -48.05 30.42
CA GLY A 195 9.87 -47.31 31.65
C GLY A 195 8.39 -46.95 31.89
N GLY A 196 7.46 -47.50 31.09
CA GLY A 196 6.02 -47.34 31.35
C GLY A 196 5.49 -45.92 31.10
N LYS A 197 6.09 -45.21 30.14
CA LYS A 197 5.67 -43.86 29.75
C LYS A 197 5.06 -43.88 28.36
N ILE A 198 4.01 -43.10 28.17
CA ILE A 198 3.32 -42.88 26.91
C ILE A 198 3.97 -41.69 26.22
N GLU A 199 4.30 -41.83 24.94
CA GLU A 199 5.01 -40.84 24.17
C GLU A 199 4.19 -40.36 22.97
N ASN A 200 4.11 -39.04 22.79
CA ASN A 200 3.52 -38.39 21.60
C ASN A 200 4.57 -37.47 20.95
N VAL A 201 4.62 -37.46 19.62
CA VAL A 201 5.57 -36.65 18.83
C VAL A 201 4.84 -35.51 18.12
N TYR A 202 5.46 -34.34 18.16
CA TYR A 202 4.98 -33.09 17.59
C TYR A 202 6.10 -32.45 16.76
N ARG A 203 5.71 -31.58 15.83
CA ARG A 203 6.63 -30.72 15.08
C ARG A 203 6.19 -29.29 15.30
N LEU A 204 7.06 -28.49 15.91
CA LEU A 204 6.84 -27.07 16.10
C LEU A 204 7.52 -26.32 14.96
N GLN A 205 6.77 -25.49 14.23
CA GLN A 205 7.37 -24.52 13.32
C GLN A 205 7.59 -23.23 14.10
N VAL A 206 8.84 -22.90 14.39
CA VAL A 206 9.20 -21.66 15.10
C VAL A 206 9.78 -20.69 14.09
N MET A 207 9.10 -19.56 13.90
CA MET A 207 9.49 -18.50 12.98
C MET A 207 9.97 -17.28 13.78
N ASN A 208 11.23 -16.91 13.57
CA ASN A 208 11.80 -15.68 14.11
C ASN A 208 11.47 -14.52 13.17
N ALA A 209 10.70 -13.55 13.65
CA ALA A 209 10.37 -12.35 12.87
C ALA A 209 11.36 -11.20 13.10
N THR A 210 12.39 -11.38 13.94
CA THR A 210 13.41 -10.37 14.25
C THR A 210 14.66 -10.53 13.38
N GLU A 211 15.42 -9.45 13.25
CA GLU A 211 16.68 -9.40 12.49
C GLU A 211 17.90 -9.90 13.28
N ILE A 212 17.68 -10.47 14.48
CA ILE A 212 18.73 -11.04 15.31
C ILE A 212 18.38 -12.49 15.64
N THR A 213 19.39 -13.35 15.81
CA THR A 213 19.18 -14.73 16.24
C THR A 213 18.56 -14.75 17.64
N GLN A 214 17.46 -15.48 17.80
CA GLN A 214 16.71 -15.60 19.04
C GLN A 214 16.83 -17.01 19.62
N LYS A 215 16.85 -17.09 20.95
CA LYS A 215 16.76 -18.34 21.69
C LYS A 215 15.39 -18.48 22.33
N TYR A 216 14.74 -19.63 22.11
CA TYR A 216 13.42 -19.93 22.66
C TYR A 216 13.50 -21.11 23.62
N ARG A 217 12.72 -21.02 24.70
CA ARG A 217 12.46 -22.10 25.64
C ARG A 217 11.08 -22.69 25.34
N ILE A 218 11.00 -23.99 25.16
CA ILE A 218 9.78 -24.75 24.97
C ILE A 218 9.44 -25.46 26.29
N ALA A 219 8.22 -25.24 26.77
CA ALA A 219 7.61 -25.97 27.86
C ALA A 219 6.25 -26.52 27.42
N ALA A 220 5.74 -27.50 28.14
CA ALA A 220 4.40 -28.05 27.91
C ALA A 220 3.66 -28.19 29.24
N SER A 221 2.38 -27.82 29.25
CA SER A 221 1.49 -27.88 30.41
C SER A 221 0.14 -28.50 30.02
N GLY A 222 -0.67 -28.88 31.02
CA GLY A 222 -2.04 -29.39 30.82
C GLY A 222 -2.32 -30.77 31.43
N LEU A 223 -1.29 -31.57 31.72
CA LEU A 223 -1.42 -32.87 32.38
C LEU A 223 -0.41 -33.03 33.52
N PRO A 224 -0.80 -33.61 34.67
CA PRO A 224 0.11 -33.86 35.78
C PRO A 224 1.15 -34.93 35.39
N GLY A 225 2.43 -34.59 35.49
CA GLY A 225 3.55 -35.49 35.13
C GLY A 225 3.94 -35.47 33.65
N LEU A 226 3.36 -34.57 32.83
CA LEU A 226 3.78 -34.36 31.45
C LEU A 226 5.19 -33.77 31.42
N ALA A 227 6.10 -34.42 30.70
CA ALA A 227 7.49 -34.00 30.57
C ALA A 227 7.92 -33.89 29.12
N LEU A 228 8.67 -32.84 28.81
CA LEU A 228 9.37 -32.68 27.55
C LEU A 228 10.61 -33.58 27.53
N VAL A 229 10.81 -34.34 26.45
CA VAL A 229 12.01 -35.17 26.27
C VAL A 229 13.08 -34.35 25.55
N GLY A 230 14.23 -34.16 26.20
CA GLY A 230 15.38 -33.43 25.66
C GLY A 230 15.51 -31.99 26.17
N GLU A 231 16.48 -31.25 25.65
CA GLU A 231 16.68 -29.84 25.98
C GLU A 231 15.64 -28.98 25.25
N GLY A 232 14.75 -28.33 26.01
CA GLY A 232 13.73 -27.43 25.47
C GLY A 232 14.29 -26.08 25.00
N LEU A 233 15.58 -25.98 24.66
CA LEU A 233 16.24 -24.76 24.23
C LEU A 233 16.58 -24.84 22.75
N ILE A 234 16.04 -23.91 21.96
CA ILE A 234 16.31 -23.83 20.51
C ILE A 234 16.82 -22.45 20.13
N SER A 235 17.68 -22.39 19.12
CA SER A 235 18.14 -21.16 18.48
C SER A 235 17.61 -21.11 17.06
N VAL A 236 17.02 -19.98 16.67
CA VAL A 236 16.52 -19.71 15.31
C VAL A 236 17.15 -18.41 14.83
N ASP A 237 17.72 -18.46 13.62
CA ASP A 237 18.43 -17.33 13.03
C ASP A 237 17.49 -16.19 12.66
N ALA A 238 18.08 -15.03 12.34
CA ALA A 238 17.35 -13.84 11.95
C ALA A 238 16.44 -14.11 10.74
N THR A 239 15.17 -13.71 10.83
CA THR A 239 14.17 -13.85 9.76
C THR A 239 13.97 -15.28 9.21
N ASP A 240 14.37 -16.30 9.98
CA ASP A 240 14.31 -17.71 9.58
C ASP A 240 13.15 -18.47 10.25
N ALA A 241 12.76 -19.60 9.67
CA ALA A 241 11.73 -20.49 10.19
C ALA A 241 12.24 -21.93 10.27
N ARG A 242 12.24 -22.50 11.47
CA ARG A 242 12.79 -23.83 11.72
C ARG A 242 11.73 -24.79 12.24
N TRP A 243 11.72 -26.00 11.68
CA TRP A 243 10.96 -27.12 12.23
C TRP A 243 11.74 -27.80 13.35
N VAL A 244 11.12 -27.90 14.52
CA VAL A 244 11.68 -28.54 15.72
C VAL A 244 10.81 -29.73 16.09
N PRO A 245 11.31 -30.96 15.95
CA PRO A 245 10.62 -32.13 16.46
C PRO A 245 10.65 -32.11 17.99
N VAL A 246 9.50 -32.28 18.61
CA VAL A 246 9.31 -32.22 20.05
C VAL A 246 8.55 -33.45 20.51
N THR A 247 9.03 -34.05 21.60
CA THR A 247 8.47 -35.28 22.13
C THR A 247 8.01 -35.05 23.55
N LEU A 248 6.76 -35.42 23.84
CA LEU A 248 6.18 -35.34 25.18
C LEU A 248 5.96 -36.74 25.73
N GLN A 249 6.31 -36.94 27.00
CA GLN A 249 6.10 -38.18 27.73
C GLN A 249 5.21 -37.96 28.94
N LEU A 250 4.34 -38.94 29.21
CA LEU A 250 3.47 -38.99 30.38
C LEU A 250 3.58 -40.37 31.04
N PRO A 251 3.69 -40.48 32.37
CA PRO A 251 3.57 -41.76 33.07
C PRO A 251 2.23 -42.46 32.75
N TYR A 252 2.23 -43.79 32.63
CA TYR A 252 1.04 -44.56 32.26
C TYR A 252 -0.16 -44.34 33.21
N GLU A 253 0.10 -44.10 34.49
CA GLU A 253 -0.94 -43.81 35.50
C GLU A 253 -1.42 -42.35 35.49
N GLY A 254 -0.79 -41.48 34.69
CA GLY A 254 -1.00 -40.03 34.73
C GLY A 254 -2.30 -39.53 34.10
N ALA A 255 -2.96 -40.33 33.24
CA ALA A 255 -4.20 -39.93 32.60
C ALA A 255 -5.03 -41.13 32.10
N LYS A 256 -6.37 -40.95 32.04
CA LYS A 256 -7.29 -41.94 31.47
C LYS A 256 -7.11 -42.06 29.95
N ALA A 257 -7.44 -43.22 29.37
CA ALA A 257 -7.43 -43.39 27.93
C ALA A 257 -8.33 -42.36 27.22
N GLY A 258 -7.82 -41.71 26.17
CA GLY A 258 -8.52 -40.65 25.47
C GLY A 258 -7.63 -39.51 24.96
N SER A 259 -8.30 -38.44 24.54
CA SER A 259 -7.69 -37.21 24.02
C SER A 259 -7.70 -36.14 25.10
N HIS A 260 -6.52 -35.66 25.50
CA HIS A 260 -6.35 -34.64 26.52
C HIS A 260 -5.78 -33.36 25.94
N GLU A 261 -6.29 -32.22 26.37
CA GLU A 261 -5.81 -30.92 25.95
C GLU A 261 -4.49 -30.58 26.65
N ILE A 262 -3.51 -30.13 25.86
CA ILE A 262 -2.22 -29.67 26.36
C ILE A 262 -1.88 -28.33 25.71
N HIS A 263 -1.02 -27.57 26.38
CA HIS A 263 -0.56 -26.27 25.91
C HIS A 263 0.96 -26.30 25.79
N PHE A 264 1.47 -25.95 24.61
CA PHE A 264 2.89 -25.64 24.43
C PHE A 264 3.11 -24.17 24.78
N GLU A 265 4.05 -23.91 25.66
CA GLU A 265 4.44 -22.57 26.08
C GLU A 265 5.83 -22.30 25.53
N ILE A 266 5.94 -21.35 24.61
CA ILE A 266 7.21 -20.96 24.00
C ILE A 266 7.54 -19.55 24.47
N GLU A 267 8.67 -19.43 25.17
CA GLU A 267 9.17 -18.17 25.72
C GLU A 267 10.47 -17.77 25.02
N ALA A 268 10.54 -16.54 24.52
CA ALA A 268 11.79 -15.98 24.03
C ALA A 268 12.66 -15.55 25.22
N ILE A 269 13.93 -15.93 25.22
CA ILE A 269 14.87 -15.66 26.33
C ILE A 269 15.50 -14.27 26.16
N ASN A 270 15.78 -13.90 24.91
CA ASN A 270 16.49 -12.65 24.59
C ASN A 270 15.54 -11.50 24.23
N SER A 271 14.24 -11.75 24.18
CA SER A 271 13.22 -10.75 23.87
C SER A 271 11.94 -11.02 24.67
N PRO A 272 11.19 -9.97 25.07
CA PRO A 272 9.93 -10.17 25.77
C PRO A 272 8.89 -10.73 24.81
N GLY A 273 8.48 -11.97 25.02
CA GLY A 273 7.39 -12.58 24.28
C GLY A 273 7.16 -14.03 24.70
N ARG A 274 5.90 -14.35 24.98
CA ARG A 274 5.43 -15.70 25.28
C ARG A 274 4.26 -16.01 24.36
N VAL A 275 4.33 -17.16 23.70
CA VAL A 275 3.25 -17.67 22.86
C VAL A 275 2.81 -19.01 23.45
N THR A 276 1.50 -19.16 23.61
CA THR A 276 0.89 -20.40 24.08
C THR A 276 0.05 -20.98 22.96
N GLU A 277 0.42 -22.18 22.50
CA GLU A 277 -0.27 -22.88 21.43
C GLU A 277 -0.96 -24.14 21.97
N LYS A 278 -2.21 -24.33 21.58
CA LYS A 278 -3.04 -25.46 22.01
C LYS A 278 -2.72 -26.71 21.17
N SER A 279 -2.61 -27.85 21.84
CA SER A 279 -2.49 -29.15 21.19
C SER A 279 -3.22 -30.24 21.97
N VAL A 280 -3.08 -31.47 21.51
CA VAL A 280 -3.75 -32.65 22.08
C VAL A 280 -2.74 -33.75 22.32
N PHE A 281 -2.80 -34.35 23.50
CA PHE A 281 -2.08 -35.55 23.89
C PHE A 281 -3.00 -36.76 23.85
N LEU A 282 -2.60 -37.81 23.14
CA LEU A 282 -3.38 -39.05 23.04
C LEU A 282 -2.83 -40.12 23.97
N VAL A 283 -3.73 -40.68 24.78
CA VAL A 283 -3.49 -41.83 25.64
C VAL A 283 -4.19 -43.04 25.00
N PRO A 284 -3.45 -44.08 24.56
CA PRO A 284 -4.05 -45.28 23.97
C PRO A 284 -4.97 -45.99 24.97
N ARG A 285 -5.97 -46.71 24.44
CA ARG A 285 -6.89 -47.55 25.23
C ARG A 285 -6.23 -48.86 25.63
#